data_AF-A0A969QQV5-F1
#
_entry.id   AF-A0A969QQV5-F1
#
_cell.length_a   1.000
_cell.length_b   1.000
_cell.length_c   1.000
_cell.angle_alpha   90.00
_cell.angle_beta   90.00
_cell.angle_gamma   90.00
#
_symmetry.space_group_name_H-M   'P 1'
#
loop_
_entity.id
_entity.type
_entity.pdbx_description
1 polymer ?
#
loop_
_entity_poly.entity_id
_entity_poly.type
_entity_poly.pdbx_seq_one_letter_code
_entity_poly.pdbx_strand_id
1 'polypeptide(L)'
;MIQNCSKFFLDHKVSPPKGNWDSWLWQSFKNRHPHIADQLLKHGAQIGGIQQDGLNLTEISVKENQPSFVKVLLAHKVPTGNALAIASEQGDQDMIMLLLAHGASVKQTHSLTKDTPLNVAIRNKHDHIATLLIEKERTLRFLSVKDNPHSILRLRQAVRKR
;
A
#
# COMPACT_ATOMS: atom_id res chain seq x y z
N MET A 1 27.22 9.79 2.87
CA MET A 1 27.87 8.58 2.31
C MET A 1 26.96 7.75 1.42
N ILE A 2 25.77 7.32 1.87
CA ILE A 2 24.87 6.45 1.07
C ILE A 2 24.50 7.04 -0.31
N GLN A 3 24.26 8.35 -0.43
CA GLN A 3 23.94 9.00 -1.71
C GLN A 3 25.04 8.88 -2.78
N ASN A 4 26.29 9.12 -2.40
CA ASN A 4 27.41 9.09 -3.36
C ASN A 4 27.71 7.65 -3.78
N CYS A 5 27.60 6.71 -2.83
CA CYS A 5 27.82 5.31 -3.10
C CYS A 5 26.68 4.71 -3.94
N SER A 6 25.41 5.02 -3.65
CA SER A 6 24.29 4.53 -4.45
C SER A 6 24.40 5.02 -5.90
N LYS A 7 24.68 6.30 -6.12
CA LYS A 7 24.86 6.85 -7.47
C LYS A 7 26.00 6.18 -8.23
N PHE A 8 27.15 5.98 -7.57
CA PHE A 8 28.30 5.30 -8.17
C PHE A 8 27.99 3.85 -8.58
N PHE A 9 27.32 3.08 -7.71
CA PHE A 9 26.97 1.68 -8.03
C PHE A 9 25.88 1.57 -9.10
N LEU A 10 24.91 2.49 -9.08
CA LEU A 10 23.85 2.58 -10.09
C LEU A 10 24.41 2.95 -11.47
N ASP A 11 25.31 3.93 -11.56
CA ASP A 11 25.91 4.38 -12.81
C ASP A 11 26.83 3.31 -13.43
N HIS A 12 27.46 2.48 -12.60
CA HIS A 12 28.39 1.44 -13.07
C HIS A 12 27.76 0.05 -13.21
N LYS A 13 26.45 -0.10 -12.93
CA LYS A 13 25.73 -1.39 -12.87
C LYS A 13 26.44 -2.43 -12.00
N VAL A 14 27.19 -1.98 -10.99
CA VAL A 14 27.95 -2.86 -10.10
C VAL A 14 27.06 -3.22 -8.92
N SER A 15 27.03 -4.51 -8.55
CA SER A 15 26.32 -4.96 -7.36
C SER A 15 26.83 -4.25 -6.10
N PRO A 16 25.94 -3.87 -5.16
CA PRO A 16 26.34 -3.17 -3.94
C PRO A 16 27.40 -3.96 -3.14
N PRO A 17 28.40 -3.28 -2.54
CA PRO A 17 29.61 -3.90 -1.99
C PRO A 17 29.37 -4.73 -0.71
N LYS A 18 28.20 -4.61 -0.07
CA LYS A 18 27.76 -5.45 1.06
C LYS A 18 26.23 -5.59 1.01
N GLY A 19 25.75 -6.78 0.68
CA GLY A 19 24.33 -7.14 0.74
C GLY A 19 23.55 -6.81 -0.53
N ASN A 20 22.54 -7.63 -0.78
CA ASN A 20 21.45 -7.45 -1.75
C ASN A 20 20.89 -6.01 -1.75
N TRP A 21 20.43 -5.56 -2.92
CA TRP A 21 19.82 -4.23 -3.14
C TRP A 21 18.72 -3.89 -2.12
N ASP A 22 18.03 -4.91 -1.61
CA ASP A 22 17.07 -4.86 -0.52
C ASP A 22 17.64 -4.16 0.72
N SER A 23 18.86 -4.51 1.13
CA SER A 23 19.52 -3.91 2.31
C SER A 23 19.76 -2.42 2.11
N TRP A 24 20.12 -2.01 0.89
CA TRP A 24 20.30 -0.60 0.55
C TRP A 24 18.99 0.18 0.52
N LEU A 25 17.92 -0.45 0.01
CA LEU A 25 16.57 0.11 0.05
C LEU A 25 16.11 0.30 1.51
N TRP A 26 16.33 -0.67 2.37
CA TRP A 26 16.06 -0.57 3.82
C TRP A 26 16.90 0.49 4.52
N GLN A 27 18.17 0.66 4.14
CA GLN A 27 18.99 1.76 4.66
C GLN A 27 18.48 3.12 4.18
N SER A 28 17.98 3.23 2.95
CA SER A 28 17.37 4.47 2.47
C SER A 28 16.09 4.83 3.27
N PHE A 29 15.31 3.82 3.67
CA PHE A 29 14.16 3.98 4.56
C PHE A 29 14.55 4.44 5.96
N LYS A 30 15.53 3.77 6.60
CA LYS A 30 16.03 4.15 7.93
C LYS A 30 16.57 5.58 7.98
N ASN A 31 17.19 6.02 6.89
CA ASN A 31 17.72 7.37 6.75
C ASN A 31 16.69 8.37 6.19
N ARG A 32 15.42 7.98 6.00
CA ARG A 32 14.33 8.83 5.48
C ARG A 32 14.67 9.53 4.15
N HIS A 33 15.31 8.80 3.24
CA HIS A 33 15.75 9.31 1.94
C HIS A 33 14.92 8.71 0.78
N PRO A 34 13.69 9.20 0.54
CA PRO A 34 12.79 8.64 -0.49
C PRO A 34 13.33 8.79 -1.92
N HIS A 35 14.14 9.82 -2.21
CA HIS A 35 14.77 10.00 -3.53
C HIS A 35 15.74 8.88 -3.87
N ILE A 36 16.47 8.36 -2.88
CA ILE A 36 17.40 7.24 -3.09
C ILE A 36 16.61 5.96 -3.34
N ALA A 37 15.51 5.76 -2.60
CA ALA A 37 14.62 4.62 -2.83
C ALA A 37 14.06 4.61 -4.26
N ASP A 38 13.60 5.75 -4.77
CA ASP A 38 13.10 5.87 -6.14
C ASP A 38 14.17 5.48 -7.19
N GLN A 39 15.40 5.97 -7.01
CA GLN A 39 16.51 5.58 -7.88
C GLN A 39 16.79 4.08 -7.81
N LEU A 40 16.90 3.51 -6.60
CA LEU A 40 17.15 2.08 -6.42
C LEU A 40 16.07 1.22 -7.09
N LEU A 41 14.80 1.59 -6.97
CA LEU A 41 13.69 0.87 -7.59
C LEU A 41 13.68 0.99 -9.12
N LYS A 42 13.97 2.17 -9.67
CA LYS A 42 14.13 2.38 -11.13
C LYS A 42 15.20 1.49 -11.73
N HIS A 43 16.26 1.20 -10.98
CA HIS A 43 17.36 0.36 -11.42
C HIS A 43 17.16 -1.13 -11.14
N GLY A 44 15.96 -1.55 -10.72
CA GLY A 44 15.58 -2.95 -10.60
C GLY A 44 15.93 -3.57 -9.24
N ALA A 45 16.08 -2.78 -8.19
CA ALA A 45 16.13 -3.31 -6.84
C ALA A 45 14.86 -4.15 -6.58
N GLN A 46 15.03 -5.44 -6.31
CA GLN A 46 13.93 -6.31 -5.95
C GLN A 46 13.51 -6.02 -4.51
N ILE A 47 12.21 -5.94 -4.27
CA ILE A 47 11.66 -5.76 -2.93
C ILE A 47 11.24 -7.15 -2.45
N GLY A 48 12.23 -7.99 -2.13
CA GLY A 48 12.01 -9.37 -1.69
C GLY A 48 12.18 -9.58 -0.19
N GLY A 49 12.89 -8.68 0.49
CA GLY A 49 13.21 -8.82 1.90
C GLY A 49 12.07 -8.40 2.83
N ILE A 50 11.24 -9.36 3.24
CA ILE A 50 10.57 -9.33 4.55
C ILE A 50 11.63 -9.07 5.63
N GLN A 51 11.40 -8.07 6.49
CA GLN A 51 12.32 -7.77 7.60
C GLN A 51 12.07 -8.71 8.78
N GLN A 52 12.85 -8.56 9.86
CA GLN A 52 12.76 -9.40 11.07
C GLN A 52 11.35 -9.43 11.70
N ASP A 53 10.55 -8.37 11.50
CA ASP A 53 9.16 -8.30 11.97
C ASP A 53 8.16 -9.04 11.06
N GLY A 54 8.62 -9.66 9.97
CA GLY A 54 7.78 -10.28 8.94
C GLY A 54 6.99 -9.27 8.09
N LEU A 55 7.24 -7.97 8.28
CA LEU A 55 6.56 -6.89 7.57
C LEU A 55 7.26 -6.55 6.26
N ASN A 56 6.44 -6.19 5.26
CA ASN A 56 6.92 -5.64 4.00
C ASN A 56 7.36 -4.18 4.16
N LEU A 57 8.16 -3.69 3.22
CA LEU A 57 8.66 -2.31 3.23
C LEU A 57 7.53 -1.26 3.20
N THR A 58 6.43 -1.56 2.49
CA THR A 58 5.22 -0.72 2.47
C THR A 58 4.54 -0.69 3.84
N GLU A 59 4.40 -1.84 4.51
CA GLU A 59 3.76 -1.97 5.82
C GLU A 59 4.51 -1.20 6.91
N ILE A 60 5.85 -1.36 6.97
CA ILE A 60 6.64 -0.61 7.96
C ILE A 60 6.65 0.90 7.66
N SER A 61 6.59 1.29 6.39
CA SER A 61 6.57 2.71 6.02
C SER A 61 5.27 3.40 6.43
N VAL A 62 4.17 2.65 6.48
CA VAL A 62 2.91 3.09 7.08
C VAL A 62 3.02 3.11 8.59
N LYS A 63 3.52 2.04 9.22
CA LYS A 63 3.70 1.95 10.67
C LYS A 63 4.52 3.12 11.24
N GLU A 64 5.59 3.51 10.55
CA GLU A 64 6.49 4.62 10.91
C GLU A 64 6.00 6.00 10.43
N ASN A 65 4.80 6.08 9.84
CA ASN A 65 4.19 7.30 9.29
C ASN A 65 5.11 8.07 8.32
N GLN A 66 5.58 7.39 7.26
CA GLN A 66 6.44 7.98 6.22
C GLN A 66 5.72 8.09 4.85
N PRO A 67 4.78 9.02 4.68
CA PRO A 67 3.93 9.11 3.47
C PRO A 67 4.74 9.36 2.19
N SER A 68 5.82 10.14 2.25
CA SER A 68 6.69 10.37 1.08
C SER A 68 7.34 9.09 0.57
N PHE A 69 7.69 8.17 1.48
CA PHE A 69 8.29 6.89 1.14
C PHE A 69 7.23 5.94 0.58
N VAL A 70 6.04 5.92 1.19
CA VAL A 70 4.87 5.16 0.70
C VAL A 70 4.53 5.57 -0.74
N LYS A 71 4.52 6.87 -1.08
CA LYS A 71 4.27 7.34 -2.46
C LYS A 71 5.26 6.76 -3.47
N VAL A 72 6.55 6.76 -3.13
CA VAL A 72 7.59 6.19 -4.00
C VAL A 72 7.35 4.70 -4.20
N LEU A 73 7.08 3.95 -3.13
CA LEU A 73 6.81 2.51 -3.22
C LEU A 73 5.56 2.21 -4.06
N LEU A 74 4.48 2.96 -3.87
CA LEU A 74 3.25 2.76 -4.63
C LEU A 74 3.42 3.12 -6.11
N ALA A 75 4.24 4.12 -6.45
CA ALA A 75 4.56 4.45 -7.84
C ALA A 75 5.24 3.29 -8.58
N HIS A 76 6.03 2.49 -7.86
CA HIS A 76 6.69 1.28 -8.38
C HIS A 76 5.82 0.01 -8.29
N LYS A 77 4.51 0.15 -8.04
CA LYS A 77 3.52 -0.94 -7.95
C LYS A 77 3.89 -2.03 -6.93
N VAL A 78 4.52 -1.62 -5.84
CA VAL A 78 4.90 -2.52 -4.76
C VAL A 78 3.63 -3.00 -4.04
N PRO A 79 3.51 -4.30 -3.72
CA PRO A 79 2.34 -4.81 -3.02
C PRO A 79 2.15 -4.11 -1.67
N THR A 80 0.93 -3.62 -1.44
CA THR A 80 0.57 -2.93 -0.20
C THR A 80 0.39 -3.88 0.97
N GLY A 81 0.11 -5.17 0.72
CA GLY A 81 -0.11 -6.16 1.78
C GLY A 81 -1.14 -5.67 2.80
N ASN A 82 -0.79 -5.75 4.08
CA ASN A 82 -1.62 -5.35 5.21
C ASN A 82 -1.48 -3.87 5.58
N ALA A 83 -0.81 -3.04 4.76
CA ALA A 83 -0.58 -1.63 5.05
C ALA A 83 -1.89 -0.85 5.32
N LEU A 84 -2.99 -1.20 4.64
CA LEU A 84 -4.29 -0.57 4.89
C LEU A 84 -4.85 -0.90 6.28
N ALA A 85 -4.65 -2.12 6.77
CA ALA A 85 -5.05 -2.53 8.10
C ALA A 85 -4.23 -1.80 9.18
N ILE A 86 -2.92 -1.63 8.97
CA ILE A 86 -2.05 -0.87 9.89
C ILE A 86 -2.50 0.61 9.95
N ALA A 87 -2.75 1.25 8.80
CA ALA A 87 -3.24 2.62 8.78
C ALA A 87 -4.62 2.76 9.47
N SER A 88 -5.50 1.75 9.29
CA SER A 88 -6.80 1.69 9.97
C SER A 88 -6.66 1.51 11.48
N GLU A 89 -5.67 0.74 11.92
CA GLU A 89 -5.32 0.54 13.32
C GLU A 89 -4.88 1.85 13.96
N GLN A 90 -4.08 2.65 13.24
CA GLN A 90 -3.53 3.92 13.70
C GLN A 90 -4.50 5.09 13.66
N GLY A 91 -5.60 4.99 12.91
CA GLY A 91 -6.51 6.12 12.75
C GLY A 91 -6.06 7.12 11.67
N ASP A 92 -5.10 6.74 10.82
CA ASP A 92 -4.50 7.65 9.86
C ASP A 92 -5.31 7.73 8.56
N GLN A 93 -6.27 8.65 8.53
CA GLN A 93 -7.13 8.89 7.37
C GLN A 93 -6.33 9.29 6.12
N ASP A 94 -5.29 10.11 6.27
CA ASP A 94 -4.49 10.59 5.13
C ASP A 94 -3.72 9.45 4.47
N MET A 95 -3.14 8.56 5.29
CA MET A 95 -2.46 7.37 4.80
C MET A 95 -3.44 6.40 4.12
N ILE A 96 -4.64 6.23 4.66
CA ILE A 96 -5.69 5.42 4.03
C ILE A 96 -6.08 5.99 2.68
N MET A 97 -6.31 7.30 2.57
CA MET A 97 -6.63 7.93 1.29
C MET A 97 -5.51 7.73 0.27
N LEU A 98 -4.25 7.86 0.69
CA LEU A 98 -3.07 7.67 -0.14
C LEU A 98 -2.97 6.22 -0.66
N LEU A 99 -3.15 5.24 0.21
CA LEU A 99 -3.13 3.82 -0.16
C LEU A 99 -4.29 3.46 -1.10
N LEU A 100 -5.50 3.95 -0.83
CA LEU A 100 -6.69 3.71 -1.65
C LEU A 100 -6.58 4.35 -3.03
N ALA A 101 -5.98 5.54 -3.12
CA ALA A 101 -5.74 6.21 -4.39
C ALA A 101 -4.82 5.40 -5.32
N HIS A 102 -3.95 4.56 -4.75
CA HIS A 102 -3.04 3.69 -5.51
C HIS A 102 -3.55 2.24 -5.63
N GLY A 103 -4.83 2.00 -5.38
CA GLY A 103 -5.47 0.71 -5.64
C GLY A 103 -5.26 -0.34 -4.54
N ALA A 104 -4.94 0.07 -3.31
CA ALA A 104 -4.90 -0.85 -2.18
C ALA A 104 -6.24 -1.58 -2.00
N SER A 105 -6.19 -2.89 -1.79
CA SER A 105 -7.39 -3.71 -1.62
C SER A 105 -8.00 -3.51 -0.23
N VAL A 106 -9.23 -2.99 -0.18
CA VAL A 106 -10.03 -2.87 1.05
C VAL A 106 -10.42 -4.22 1.67
N LYS A 107 -10.32 -5.30 0.89
CA LYS A 107 -10.67 -6.66 1.33
C LYS A 107 -9.48 -7.51 1.72
N GLN A 108 -8.27 -6.96 1.64
CA GLN A 108 -7.06 -7.70 2.03
C GLN A 108 -7.17 -8.06 3.50
N THR A 109 -7.21 -9.36 3.81
CA THR A 109 -7.23 -9.85 5.19
C THR A 109 -5.82 -10.05 5.70
N HIS A 110 -5.60 -9.71 6.97
CA HIS A 110 -4.34 -10.03 7.64
C HIS A 110 -4.12 -11.56 7.65
N SER A 111 -2.93 -12.02 7.27
CA SER A 111 -2.65 -13.46 7.12
C SER A 111 -2.85 -14.26 8.40
N LEU A 112 -2.55 -13.67 9.57
CA LEU A 112 -2.65 -14.35 10.88
C LEU A 112 -4.02 -14.23 11.55
N THR A 113 -4.58 -13.02 11.63
CA THR A 113 -5.83 -12.76 12.36
C THR A 113 -7.07 -12.89 11.48
N LYS A 114 -6.89 -12.92 10.15
CA LYS A 114 -7.96 -12.85 9.14
C LYS A 114 -8.84 -11.59 9.29
N ASP A 115 -8.38 -10.59 10.04
CA ASP A 115 -9.07 -9.33 10.19
C ASP A 115 -9.03 -8.54 8.89
N THR A 116 -10.18 -7.95 8.54
CA THR A 116 -10.26 -6.94 7.47
C THR A 116 -9.89 -5.57 8.05
N PRO A 117 -9.40 -4.63 7.21
CA PRO A 117 -9.13 -3.26 7.64
C PRO A 117 -10.36 -2.59 8.29
N LEU A 118 -11.56 -2.96 7.83
CA LEU A 118 -12.82 -2.52 8.43
C LEU A 118 -13.00 -3.04 9.86
N ASN A 119 -12.74 -4.34 10.11
CA ASN A 119 -12.83 -4.90 11.47
C ASN A 119 -11.83 -4.24 12.41
N VAL A 120 -10.61 -3.95 11.92
CA VAL A 120 -9.58 -3.26 12.69
C VAL A 120 -10.03 -1.84 13.06
N ALA A 121 -10.58 -1.08 12.10
CA ALA A 121 -11.12 0.25 12.35
C ALA A 121 -12.25 0.23 13.39
N ILE A 122 -13.17 -0.73 13.29
CA ILE A 122 -14.29 -0.88 14.23
C ILE A 122 -13.77 -1.24 15.63
N ARG A 123 -12.83 -2.19 15.75
CA ARG A 123 -12.25 -2.60 17.04
C ARG A 123 -11.57 -1.44 17.75
N ASN A 124 -10.90 -0.57 17.00
CA ASN A 124 -10.23 0.61 17.51
C ASN A 124 -11.13 1.84 17.63
N LYS A 125 -12.44 1.71 17.36
CA LYS A 125 -13.43 2.79 17.43
C LYS A 125 -13.14 3.96 16.48
N HIS A 126 -12.54 3.67 15.34
CA HIS A 126 -12.28 4.64 14.28
C HIS A 126 -13.47 4.69 13.31
N ASP A 127 -14.61 5.20 13.78
CA ASP A 127 -15.88 5.20 13.04
C ASP A 127 -15.80 5.95 11.71
N HIS A 128 -15.03 7.04 11.67
CA HIS A 128 -14.79 7.83 10.47
C HIS A 128 -14.04 7.01 9.39
N ILE A 129 -13.06 6.20 9.78
CA ILE A 129 -12.34 5.30 8.87
C ILE A 129 -13.23 4.16 8.42
N ALA A 130 -14.01 3.56 9.33
CA ALA A 130 -14.95 2.52 8.98
C ALA A 130 -15.95 3.00 7.92
N THR A 131 -16.46 4.22 8.08
CA THR A 131 -17.35 4.86 7.10
C THR A 131 -16.67 5.04 5.74
N LEU A 132 -15.44 5.55 5.72
CA LEU A 132 -14.65 5.76 4.51
C LEU A 132 -14.38 4.44 3.76
N LEU A 133 -14.01 3.38 4.48
CA LEU A 133 -13.77 2.05 3.90
C LEU A 133 -15.05 1.46 3.29
N ILE A 134 -16.19 1.58 3.99
CA ILE A 134 -17.50 1.12 3.49
C ILE A 134 -17.91 1.88 2.23
N GLU A 135 -17.73 3.20 2.21
CA GLU A 135 -18.08 4.03 1.06
C GLU A 135 -17.25 3.64 -0.18
N LYS A 136 -15.96 3.36 0.02
CA LYS A 136 -15.07 2.91 -1.06
C LYS A 136 -15.42 1.51 -1.53
N GLU A 137 -15.74 0.58 -0.64
CA GLU A 137 -16.20 -0.76 -1.03
C GLU A 137 -17.50 -0.70 -1.86
N ARG A 138 -18.47 0.12 -1.43
CA ARG A 138 -19.71 0.34 -2.20
C ARG A 138 -19.41 0.93 -3.58
N THR A 139 -18.56 1.94 -3.66
CA THR A 139 -18.19 2.59 -4.93
C THR A 139 -17.55 1.59 -5.90
N LEU A 140 -16.61 0.76 -5.43
CA LEU A 140 -15.99 -0.29 -6.23
C LEU A 140 -17.02 -1.32 -6.72
N ARG A 141 -18.00 -1.68 -5.87
CA ARG A 141 -19.10 -2.58 -6.24
C ARG A 141 -20.00 -1.99 -7.32
N PHE A 142 -20.29 -0.69 -7.28
CA PHE A 142 -21.14 -0.04 -8.29
C PHE A 142 -20.43 0.13 -9.66
N LEU A 143 -19.11 0.30 -9.69
CA LEU A 143 -18.34 0.34 -10.93
C LEU A 143 -18.34 -1.02 -11.64
N SER A 144 -18.14 -2.12 -10.91
CA SER A 144 -18.22 -3.49 -11.46
C SER A 144 -19.60 -3.87 -12.00
N VAL A 145 -20.68 -3.30 -11.44
CA VAL A 145 -22.06 -3.56 -11.87
C VAL A 145 -22.41 -2.87 -13.19
N LYS A 146 -21.72 -1.77 -13.56
CA LYS A 146 -21.88 -1.11 -14.85
C LYS A 146 -21.23 -1.88 -16.00
N ASP A 147 -20.17 -2.64 -15.71
CA ASP A 147 -19.49 -3.48 -16.71
C ASP A 147 -20.20 -4.80 -16.99
N ASN A 148 -21.26 -5.12 -16.23
CA ASN A 148 -22.07 -6.31 -16.45
C ASN A 148 -23.45 -5.93 -17.03
N PRO A 149 -23.68 -6.09 -18.35
CA PRO A 149 -24.94 -5.69 -18.99
C PRO A 149 -26.17 -6.42 -18.41
N HIS A 150 -25.97 -7.59 -17.79
CA HIS A 150 -27.03 -8.35 -17.13
C HIS A 150 -27.59 -7.69 -15.85
N SER A 151 -26.80 -6.90 -15.11
CA SER A 151 -27.28 -6.26 -13.87
C SER A 151 -28.12 -5.00 -14.13
N ILE A 152 -27.88 -4.30 -15.24
CA ILE A 152 -28.68 -3.13 -15.65
C ILE A 152 -30.13 -3.53 -15.95
N LEU A 153 -30.35 -4.72 -16.52
CA LEU A 153 -31.68 -5.26 -16.81
C LEU A 153 -32.49 -5.53 -15.54
N ARG A 154 -31.87 -6.04 -14.48
CA ARG A 154 -32.55 -6.29 -13.20
C ARG A 154 -32.95 -5.01 -12.48
N LEU A 155 -32.09 -4.00 -12.47
CA LEU A 155 -32.42 -2.69 -11.88
C LEU A 155 -33.51 -1.97 -12.68
N ARG A 156 -33.49 -2.04 -14.02
CA ARG A 156 -34.56 -1.48 -14.87
C ARG A 156 -35.90 -2.19 -14.67
N GLN A 157 -35.91 -3.51 -14.47
CA GLN A 157 -37.13 -4.26 -14.19
C GLN A 157 -37.68 -4.01 -12.78
N ALA A 158 -36.82 -3.77 -11.78
CA ALA A 158 -37.23 -3.46 -10.41
C ALA A 158 -37.87 -2.07 -10.28
N VAL A 159 -37.39 -1.08 -11.04
CA VAL A 159 -37.97 0.29 -11.04
C VAL A 159 -39.29 0.35 -11.81
N ARG A 160 -39.50 -0.53 -12.82
CA ARG A 160 -40.70 -0.54 -13.66
C ARG A 160 -41.89 -1.31 -13.07
N LYS A 161 -41.73 -1.90 -11.88
CA LYS A 161 -42.79 -2.60 -11.12
C LYS A 161 -43.30 -1.79 -9.91
N ARG A 162 -43.01 -0.49 -9.83
CA ARG A 162 -43.74 0.42 -8.93
C ARG A 162 -44.92 1.03 -9.64
#